data_AF-A0A0Q6AQD2-F1
#
_entry.id   AF-A0A0Q6AQD2-F1
#
_cell.length_a   1.000
_cell.length_b   1.000
_cell.length_c   1.000
_cell.angle_alpha   90.00
_cell.angle_beta   90.00
_cell.angle_gamma   90.00
#
_symmetry.space_group_name_H-M   'P 1'
#
loop_
_entity.id
_entity.type
_entity.pdbx_description
1 polymer ?
#
loop_
_entity_poly.entity_id
_entity_poly.type
_entity_poly.pdbx_seq_one_letter_code
_entity_poly.pdbx_strand_id
1 'polypeptide(L)' 'MTHDKNDRSIWRLKNIKLTDGEMKFRFANGWNISYGDNKQDRQLESDGENMNVSAEIYDIVLDLRDSKSSKYELMKIIE' A
#
# COMPACT_ATOMS: atom_id res chain seq x y z
N MET A 1 2.13 9.50 -1.56
CA MET A 1 1.12 9.31 -0.49
C MET A 1 1.23 10.47 0.47
N THR A 2 0.16 10.80 1.20
CA THR A 2 0.21 11.83 2.27
C THR A 2 0.03 11.14 3.62
N HIS A 3 0.86 11.52 4.60
CA HIS A 3 0.72 10.99 5.96
C HIS A 3 -0.57 11.50 6.62
N ASP A 4 -1.13 10.73 7.54
CA ASP A 4 -2.27 11.18 8.35
C ASP A 4 -1.85 12.33 9.26
N LYS A 5 -2.71 13.36 9.34
CA LYS A 5 -2.44 14.54 10.18
C LYS A 5 -2.28 14.20 11.67
N ASN A 6 -2.94 13.14 12.15
CA ASN A 6 -2.93 12.74 13.55
C ASN A 6 -1.94 11.60 13.82
N ASP A 7 -1.61 10.80 12.80
CA ASP A 7 -0.69 9.67 12.92
C ASP A 7 0.22 9.52 11.69
N ARG A 8 1.47 9.95 11.82
CA ARG A 8 2.44 9.97 10.71
C ARG A 8 2.88 8.58 10.25
N SER A 9 2.54 7.53 10.97
CA SER A 9 2.80 6.15 10.58
C SER A 9 1.76 5.60 9.60
N ILE A 10 0.65 6.33 9.39
CA ILE A 10 -0.37 5.95 8.41
C ILE A 10 -0.27 6.87 7.19
N TRP A 11 -0.25 6.28 6.01
CA TRP A 11 -0.21 6.97 4.73
C TRP A 11 -1.45 6.67 3.92
N ARG A 12 -1.97 7.69 3.22
CA ARG A 12 -3.18 7.57 2.42
C ARG A 12 -2.99 8.07 1.01
N LEU A 13 -3.65 7.42 0.08
CA LEU A 13 -4.01 7.94 -1.23
C LEU A 13 -5.52 7.79 -1.40
N LYS A 14 -6.14 8.74 -2.09
CA LYS A 14 -7.57 8.71 -2.35
C LYS A 14 -7.86 8.78 -3.84
N ASN A 15 -8.93 8.12 -4.26
CA ASN A 15 -9.40 8.11 -5.65
C ASN A 15 -8.29 7.76 -6.67
N ILE A 16 -7.50 6.73 -6.38
CA ILE A 16 -6.41 6.30 -7.27
C ILE A 16 -6.96 5.30 -8.27
N LYS A 17 -6.88 5.65 -9.56
CA LYS A 17 -7.13 4.73 -10.65
C LYS A 17 -5.91 3.84 -10.86
N LEU A 18 -6.09 2.53 -10.68
CA LEU A 18 -5.10 1.51 -10.98
C LEU A 18 -5.42 0.83 -12.33
N THR A 19 -4.43 0.11 -12.85
CA THR A 19 -4.58 -0.81 -13.98
C THR A 19 -4.34 -2.23 -13.49
N ASP A 20 -4.78 -3.23 -14.26
CA ASP A 20 -4.44 -4.62 -13.98
C ASP A 20 -2.92 -4.79 -13.97
N GLY A 21 -2.42 -5.56 -13.01
CA GLY A 21 -1.00 -5.89 -12.90
C GLY A 21 -0.54 -5.93 -11.45
N GLU A 22 0.69 -5.49 -11.23
CA GLU A 22 1.38 -5.58 -9.96
C GLU A 22 1.69 -4.19 -9.39
N MET A 23 1.61 -4.06 -8.07
CA MET A 23 2.00 -2.85 -7.34
C MET A 23 2.99 -3.15 -6.21
N LYS A 24 3.72 -2.11 -5.80
CA LYS A 24 4.59 -2.14 -4.62
C LYS A 24 4.63 -0.76 -3.96
N PHE A 25 4.72 -0.71 -2.63
CA PHE A 25 4.98 0.53 -1.92
C PHE A 25 6.47 0.84 -1.94
N ARG A 26 6.82 2.09 -2.26
CA ARG A 26 8.20 2.55 -2.40
C ARG A 26 8.38 3.91 -1.76
N PHE A 27 9.48 4.09 -1.04
CA PHE A 27 9.82 5.37 -0.45
C PHE A 27 10.63 6.24 -1.43
N ALA A 28 10.27 7.51 -1.53
CA ALA A 28 10.97 8.51 -2.36
C ALA A 28 11.23 8.06 -3.81
N ASN A 29 10.31 7.27 -4.40
CA ASN A 29 10.44 6.66 -5.73
C ASN A 29 11.64 5.71 -5.90
N GLY A 30 12.38 5.39 -4.83
CA GLY A 30 13.49 4.44 -4.84
C GLY A 30 13.06 3.02 -4.47
N TRP A 31 13.99 2.08 -4.59
CA TRP A 31 13.80 0.67 -4.21
C TRP A 31 14.50 0.30 -2.90
N ASN A 32 15.31 1.20 -2.33
CA ASN A 32 16.07 0.95 -1.11
C ASN A 32 15.17 0.69 0.11
N ILE A 33 13.95 1.24 0.10
CA ILE A 33 12.92 0.98 1.11
C ILE A 33 11.64 0.69 0.34
N SER A 34 11.32 -0.60 0.22
CA SER A 34 10.12 -1.06 -0.45
C SER A 34 9.34 -2.03 0.43
N TYR A 35 8.03 -2.06 0.27
CA TYR A 35 7.17 -3.01 0.97
C TYR A 35 6.29 -3.74 -0.03
N GLY A 36 6.32 -5.07 0.07
CA GLY A 36 5.51 -6.00 -0.71
C GLY A 36 4.67 -6.89 0.20
N ASP A 37 4.09 -7.94 -0.39
CA ASP A 37 3.31 -8.94 0.33
C ASP A 37 3.57 -10.33 -0.29
N ASN A 38 4.37 -11.14 0.41
CA ASN A 38 4.79 -12.46 -0.06
C ASN A 38 3.66 -13.49 -0.04
N LYS A 39 2.62 -13.28 0.78
CA LYS A 39 1.56 -14.27 1.02
C LYS A 39 0.21 -13.82 0.49
N GLN A 40 0.14 -12.59 -0.02
CA GLN A 40 -1.09 -11.92 -0.43
C GLN A 40 -2.14 -11.87 0.69
N ASP A 41 -1.67 -11.76 1.94
CA ASP A 41 -2.51 -11.77 3.15
C ASP A 41 -2.75 -10.36 3.73
N ARG A 42 -2.30 -9.33 3.00
CA ARG A 42 -2.32 -7.91 3.34
C ARG A 42 -1.36 -7.50 4.44
N GLN A 43 -0.46 -8.36 4.86
CA GLN A 43 0.66 -8.00 5.71
C GLN A 43 1.85 -7.59 4.84
N LEU A 44 2.60 -6.61 5.33
CA LEU A 44 3.72 -6.04 4.58
C LEU A 44 5.03 -6.67 5.02
N GLU A 45 5.79 -7.14 4.05
CA GLU A 45 7.19 -7.50 4.23
C GLU A 45 8.11 -6.46 3.58
N SER A 46 9.19 -6.12 4.31
CA SER A 46 10.29 -5.34 3.75
C SER A 46 10.86 -6.08 2.54
N ASP A 47 10.92 -5.38 1.41
CA ASP A 47 11.33 -5.91 0.11
C ASP A 47 10.57 -7.17 -0.34
N GLY A 48 9.34 -7.37 0.16
CA GLY A 48 8.48 -8.49 -0.22
C GLY A 48 8.10 -8.50 -1.71
N GLU A 49 7.38 -9.53 -2.13
CA GLU A 49 6.89 -9.73 -3.49
C GLU A 49 5.90 -8.63 -3.90
N ASN A 50 5.75 -8.44 -5.21
CA ASN A 50 4.76 -7.50 -5.71
C ASN A 50 3.33 -7.98 -5.43
N MET A 51 2.42 -7.04 -5.23
CA MET A 51 1.00 -7.32 -4.95
C MET A 51 0.18 -7.21 -6.22
N ASN A 52 -0.61 -8.23 -6.55
CA ASN A 52 -1.56 -8.17 -7.66
C ASN A 52 -2.70 -7.19 -7.38
N VAL A 53 -3.07 -6.40 -8.39
CA VAL A 53 -4.19 -5.46 -8.36
C VAL A 53 -4.99 -5.50 -9.66
N SER A 54 -6.28 -5.18 -9.55
CA SER A 54 -7.19 -5.05 -10.68
C SER A 54 -7.39 -3.59 -11.12
N ALA A 55 -7.79 -3.39 -12.37
CA ALA A 55 -8.09 -2.10 -12.96
C ALA A 55 -9.37 -1.45 -12.40
N GLU A 56 -9.24 -0.74 -11.29
CA GLU A 56 -10.35 -0.09 -10.58
C GLU A 56 -9.91 1.24 -9.92
N ILE A 57 -10.83 1.93 -9.26
CA ILE A 57 -10.54 3.10 -8.43
C ILE A 57 -10.50 2.69 -6.96
N TYR A 58 -9.43 3.05 -6.25
CA TYR A 58 -9.23 2.71 -4.84
C TYR A 58 -8.91 3.92 -3.97
N ASP A 59 -9.40 3.87 -2.73
CA ASP A 59 -8.73 4.48 -1.59
C ASP A 59 -7.69 3.49 -1.04
N ILE A 60 -6.46 3.95 -0.85
CA ILE A 60 -5.32 3.11 -0.44
C ILE A 60 -4.80 3.60 0.91
N VAL A 61 -4.65 2.68 1.85
CA VAL A 61 -4.05 2.94 3.17
C VAL A 61 -2.82 2.06 3.34
N LEU A 62 -1.72 2.66 3.77
CA LEU A 62 -0.51 1.99 4.22
C LEU A 62 -0.35 2.28 5.71
N ASP A 63 -0.31 1.24 6.53
CA ASP A 63 -0.26 1.32 7.99
C ASP A 63 1.04 0.70 8.51
N LEU A 64 1.93 1.57 8.99
CA LEU A 64 3.25 1.21 9.51
C LEU A 64 3.36 1.41 11.03
N ARG A 65 2.22 1.46 11.74
CA ARG A 65 2.21 1.71 13.20
C ARG A 65 2.92 0.61 13.99
N ASP A 66 2.78 -0.64 13.55
CA ASP A 66 3.46 -1.80 14.13
C ASP A 66 4.43 -2.37 13.10
N SER A 67 5.73 -2.28 13.34
CA SER A 67 6.75 -2.79 12.42
C SER A 67 6.75 -4.32 12.30
N LYS A 68 6.07 -5.04 13.21
CA LYS A 68 5.93 -6.50 13.17
C LYS A 68 4.64 -6.96 12.50
N SER A 69 3.68 -6.06 12.32
CA SER A 69 2.36 -6.34 11.74
C SER A 69 1.90 -5.16 10.87
N SER A 70 2.83 -4.60 10.11
CA SER A 70 2.54 -3.55 9.13
C SER A 70 1.64 -4.12 8.05
N LYS A 71 0.72 -3.31 7.54
CA LYS A 71 -0.33 -3.80 6.64
C LYS A 71 -0.79 -2.72 5.68
N TYR A 72 -1.57 -3.13 4.68
CA TYR A 72 -2.21 -2.20 3.76
C TYR A 72 -3.67 -2.57 3.50
N GLU A 73 -4.43 -1.58 3.04
CA GLU A 73 -5.83 -1.73 2.65
C GLU A 73 -6.04 -1.11 1.27
N LEU A 74 -6.73 -1.86 0.40
CA LEU A 74 -7.25 -1.41 -0.89
C LEU A 74 -8.77 -1.42 -0.80
N MET A 75 -9.36 -0.23 -0.69
CA MET A 75 -10.81 -0.05 -0.63
C MET A 75 -11.30 0.38 -2.00
N LYS A 76 -11.92 -0.55 -2.74
CA LYS A 76 -12.53 -0.25 -4.04
C LYS A 76 -13.65 0.78 -3.82
N ILE A 77 -13.61 1.86 -4.58
CA ILE A 77 -14.69 2.83 -4.64
C ILE A 77 -15.71 2.29 -5.63
N ILE A 78 -16.92 2.07 -5.15
CA ILE A 78 -18.06 1.68 -5.98
C ILE A 78 -18.84 2.97 -6.21
N GLU A 79 -18.99 3.35 -7.48
CA GLU A 79 -19.87 4.44 -7.91
C GLU A 79 -21.34 4.03 -7.89
#